data_AF-A0A510G755-F1
#
_entry.id   AF-A0A510G755-F1
#
_cell.length_a   1.000
_cell.length_b   1.000
_cell.length_c   1.000
_cell.angle_alpha   90.00
_cell.angle_beta   90.00
_cell.angle_gamma   90.00
#
_symmetry.space_group_name_H-M   'P 1'
#
loop_
_entity.id
_entity.type
_entity.pdbx_description
1 polymer ?
#
loop_
_entity_poly.entity_id
_entity_poly.type
_entity_poly.pdbx_seq_one_letter_code
_entity_poly.pdbx_strand_id
1 'polypeptide(L)' 'MQNINNGLVLDTHVLLWSLLQPEELSEQIKHKINLVQENSQLFLSSISLWEIAMLNFKKRINYL' A
#
# COMPACT_ATOMS: atom_id res chain seq x y z
N MET A 1 -12.60 19.99 18.03
CA MET A 1 -12.81 18.57 17.67
C MET A 1 -11.89 18.27 16.51
N GLN A 2 -10.81 17.52 16.72
CA GLN A 2 -9.91 17.15 15.62
C GLN A 2 -10.61 16.06 14.79
N ASN A 3 -10.95 16.36 13.54
CA ASN A 3 -11.36 15.35 12.57
C ASN A 3 -10.10 14.55 12.19
N ILE A 4 -9.85 13.47 12.92
CA ILE A 4 -8.81 12.52 12.54
C ILE A 4 -9.42 11.66 11.43
N ASN A 5 -8.91 11.80 10.21
CA ASN A 5 -9.25 10.88 9.14
C ASN A 5 -8.69 9.48 9.51
N ASN A 6 -9.56 8.52 9.79
CA ASN A 6 -9.17 7.13 10.14
C ASN A 6 -8.68 6.31 8.92
N GLY A 7 -8.75 6.89 7.72
CA GLY A 7 -8.33 6.27 6.48
C GLY A 7 -6.81 6.16 6.34
N LEU A 8 -6.34 5.09 5.69
CA LEU A 8 -4.94 4.90 5.36
C LEU A 8 -4.79 4.84 3.84
N VAL A 9 -3.97 5.72 3.27
CA VAL A 9 -3.55 5.64 1.87
C VAL A 9 -2.20 4.95 1.84
N LEU A 10 -2.06 3.87 1.07
CA LEU A 10 -0.78 3.19 0.92
C LEU A 10 0.12 3.97 -0.03
N ASP A 11 1.38 4.12 0.35
CA ASP A 11 2.43 4.43 -0.61
C ASP A 11 2.61 3.25 -1.58
N THR A 12 3.11 3.53 -2.77
CA THR A 12 3.38 2.56 -3.82
C THR A 12 4.28 1.42 -3.35
N HIS A 13 5.32 1.70 -2.53
CA HIS A 13 6.19 0.63 -2.03
C HIS A 13 5.51 -0.25 -0.97
N VAL A 14 4.70 0.33 -0.08
CA VAL A 14 3.95 -0.42 0.95
C VAL A 14 2.91 -1.32 0.29
N LEU A 15 2.27 -0.86 -0.79
CA LEU A 15 1.37 -1.69 -1.59
C LEU A 15 2.11 -2.90 -2.19
N LEU A 16 3.27 -2.67 -2.81
CA LEU A 16 4.07 -3.74 -3.41
C LEU A 16 4.54 -4.75 -2.37
N TRP A 17 5.05 -4.29 -1.22
CA TRP A 17 5.42 -5.18 -0.13
C TRP A 17 4.23 -5.95 0.42
N SER A 18 3.09 -5.30 0.64
CA SER A 18 1.88 -5.97 1.14
C SER A 18 1.44 -7.14 0.26
N LEU A 19 1.62 -7.01 -1.07
CA LEU A 19 1.17 -8.01 -2.05
C LEU A 19 2.23 -9.08 -2.37
N LEU A 20 3.52 -8.72 -2.35
CA LEU A 20 4.58 -9.53 -2.95
C LEU A 20 5.65 -9.96 -1.95
N GLN A 21 5.87 -9.17 -0.90
CA GLN A 21 6.93 -9.38 0.10
C GLN A 21 6.44 -8.93 1.49
N PRO A 22 5.36 -9.52 2.03
CA PRO A 22 4.76 -9.07 3.28
C PRO A 22 5.74 -9.15 4.47
N GLU A 23 6.77 -9.97 4.41
CA GLU A 23 7.87 -10.05 5.38
C GLU A 23 8.63 -8.74 5.58
N GLU A 24 8.65 -7.84 4.60
CA GLU A 24 9.27 -6.50 4.70
C GLU A 24 8.46 -5.55 5.58
N LEU A 25 7.20 -5.90 5.89
CA LEU A 25 6.33 -5.11 6.76
C LEU A 25 6.38 -5.65 8.19
N SER A 26 6.49 -4.74 9.16
CA SER A 26 6.35 -5.11 10.57
C SER A 26 4.93 -5.58 10.89
N GLU A 27 4.80 -6.46 11.88
CA GLU A 27 3.50 -6.96 12.34
C GLU A 27 2.55 -5.83 12.76
N GLN A 28 3.08 -4.74 13.32
CA GLN A 28 2.31 -3.56 13.68
C GLN A 28 1.69 -2.87 12.46
N ILE A 29 2.45 -2.75 11.36
CA ILE A 29 1.97 -2.15 10.11
C ILE A 29 0.93 -3.06 9.48
N LYS A 30 1.19 -4.37 9.38
CA LYS A 30 0.22 -5.35 8.87
C LYS A 30 -1.10 -5.29 9.63
N HIS A 31 -1.04 -5.29 10.97
CA HIS A 31 -2.22 -5.17 11.82
C HIS A 31 -3.00 -3.89 11.54
N LYS A 32 -2.31 -2.75 11.39
CA LYS A 32 -2.96 -1.47 11.09
C LYS A 32 -3.62 -1.47 9.70
N ILE A 33 -2.96 -2.02 8.68
CA ILE A 33 -3.50 -2.17 7.33
C ILE A 33 -4.76 -3.06 7.36
N ASN A 34 -4.69 -4.21 8.02
CA ASN A 34 -5.82 -5.13 8.15
C ASN A 34 -7.02 -4.47 8.84
N LEU A 35 -6.77 -3.78 9.96
CA LEU A 35 -7.84 -3.09 10.71
C LEU A 35 -8.56 -2.04 9.85
N VAL A 36 -7.83 -1.21 9.09
CA VAL A 36 -8.48 -0.21 8.23
C VAL A 36 -9.12 -0.83 6.99
N GLN A 37 -8.59 -1.96 6.49
CA GLN A 37 -9.18 -2.71 5.38
C GLN A 37 -10.54 -3.29 5.77
N GLU A 38 -10.63 -3.94 6.94
CA GLU A 38 -11.88 -4.47 7.50
C GLU A 38 -12.95 -3.37 7.65
N ASN A 39 -12.52 -2.15 7.97
CA ASN A 39 -13.40 -0.98 8.09
C ASN A 39 -13.66 -0.25 6.76
N SER A 40 -13.24 -0.80 5.61
CA SER A 40 -13.36 -0.15 4.28
C SER A 40 -12.75 1.26 4.23
N GLN A 41 -11.66 1.45 4.98
CA GLN A 41 -10.90 2.70 5.14
C GLN A 41 -9.46 2.58 4.61
N LEU A 42 -9.16 1.52 3.86
CA LEU A 42 -7.91 1.38 3.11
C LEU A 42 -8.09 1.97 1.70
N PHE A 43 -7.25 2.91 1.34
CA PHE A 43 -7.32 3.63 0.07
C PHE A 43 -6.06 3.40 -0.76
N LEU A 44 -6.24 3.38 -2.07
CA LEU A 44 -5.17 3.35 -3.05
C LEU A 44 -5.26 4.60 -3.93
N SER A 45 -4.14 5.30 -4.09
CA SER A 45 -4.08 6.40 -5.03
C SER A 45 -3.98 5.88 -6.47
N SER A 46 -4.72 6.49 -7.40
CA SER A 46 -4.63 6.14 -8.83
C SER A 46 -3.22 6.36 -9.40
N ILE A 47 -2.45 7.31 -8.83
CA ILE A 47 -1.06 7.54 -9.26
C ILE A 47 -0.15 6.35 -8.96
N SER A 48 -0.39 5.63 -7.87
CA SER A 48 0.42 4.47 -7.48
C SER A 48 0.36 3.36 -8.52
N LEU A 49 -0.80 3.17 -9.17
CA LEU A 49 -0.93 2.22 -10.28
C LEU A 49 -0.09 2.63 -11.49
N TRP A 50 -0.08 3.92 -11.84
CA TRP A 50 0.77 4.44 -12.91
C TRP A 50 2.26 4.30 -12.56
N GLU A 51 2.67 4.57 -11.33
CA GLU A 51 4.04 4.40 -10.87
C GLU A 51 4.50 2.95 -11.00
N ILE A 52 3.67 1.98 -10.59
CA ILE A 52 3.96 0.54 -10.75
C ILE A 52 4.12 0.19 -12.22
N ALA A 53 3.19 0.63 -13.07
CA ALA A 53 3.28 0.41 -14.52
C ALA A 53 4.58 0.99 -15.10
N MET A 54 4.98 2.18 -14.67
CA MET A 54 6.21 2.84 -15.10
C MET A 54 7.47 2.15 -14.58
N LEU A 55 7.46 1.65 -13.34
CA LEU A 55 8.57 0.88 -12.77
C LEU A 55 8.78 -0.43 -13.54
N ASN A 56 7.68 -1.13 -13.88
CA ASN A 56 7.72 -2.33 -14.70
C ASN A 56 8.23 -2.02 -16.12
N PHE A 57 7.67 -1.00 -16.77
CA PHE A 57 8.12 -0.55 -18.10
C PHE A 57 9.62 -0.22 -18.15
N LYS A 58 10.13 0.41 -17.08
CA LYS A 58 11.56 0.75 -16.94
C LYS A 58 12.43 -0.42 -16.45
N LYS A 59 11.88 -1.62 -16.25
CA LYS A 59 12.57 -2.80 -15.69
C LYS A 59 13.24 -2.53 -14.35
N ARG A 60 12.66 -1.64 -13.53
CA ARG A 60 13.16 -1.28 -12.20
C ARG A 60 12.59 -2.17 -11.09
N ILE A 61 11.52 -2.89 -11.41
CA ILE A 61 10.94 -3.94 -10.59
C ILE A 61 10.71 -5.14 -11.50
N ASN A 62 10.87 -6.35 -10.97
CA ASN A 62 10.76 -7.60 -11.72
C ASN A 62 9.86 -8.55 -10.91
N TYR A 63 8.55 -8.29 -10.96
CA TYR A 63 7.54 -9.04 -10.20
C TYR A 63 6.51 -9.74 -11.12
N LEU A 64 6.75 -9.74 -12.44
CA LEU A 64 5.98 -10.44 -13.48
C LEU A 64 6.91 -11.35 -14.29
#